data_AF-A0A9N9D0W8-F1
#
_entry.id   AF-A0A9N9D0W8-F1
#
_cell.length_a   1.000
_cell.length_b   1.000
_cell.length_c   1.000
_cell.angle_alpha   90.00
_cell.angle_beta   90.00
_cell.angle_gamma   90.00
#
_symmetry.space_group_name_H-M   'P 1'
#
loop_
_entity.id
_entity.type
_entity.pdbx_description
1 polymer ?
#
loop_
_entity_poly.entity_id
_entity_poly.type
_entity_poly.pdbx_seq_one_letter_code
_entity_poly.pdbx_strand_id
1 'polypeptide(L)'
;MENFIEIKFDQDPFKKTRHANWMKNPPTPLGMELEELLNPSDRKPDRANPPRPQGPFVLYRRNFNALMKRTPHYINFNETSTLAKFRWDNASEVEKEFFHMLADKAKEIHAGLYPNYKYQPTK
;
A
#
# COMPACT_ATOMS: atom_id res chain seq x y z
N MET A 1 22.85 34.94 -13.92
CA MET A 1 21.72 34.35 -13.18
C MET A 1 21.19 33.22 -14.04
N GLU A 2 21.61 31.99 -13.78
CA GLU A 2 21.21 30.81 -14.55
C GLU A 2 19.76 30.44 -14.19
N ASN A 3 18.91 30.38 -15.21
CA ASN A 3 17.53 29.89 -15.07
C ASN A 3 17.57 28.37 -14.87
N PHE A 4 17.22 27.93 -13.66
CA PHE A 4 16.90 26.53 -13.42
C PHE A 4 15.57 26.19 -14.11
N ILE A 5 15.63 25.36 -15.15
CA ILE A 5 14.44 24.76 -15.76
C ILE A 5 13.91 23.74 -14.76
N GLU A 6 12.71 23.98 -14.25
CA GLU A 6 11.99 23.04 -13.40
C GLU A 6 11.66 21.77 -14.21
N ILE A 7 12.42 20.70 -13.98
CA ILE A 7 12.20 19.40 -14.64
C ILE A 7 10.89 18.81 -14.10
N LYS A 8 9.84 18.76 -14.93
CA LYS A 8 8.58 18.10 -14.58
C LYS A 8 8.75 16.57 -14.60
N PHE A 9 8.74 15.96 -13.42
CA PHE A 9 9.02 14.53 -13.18
C PHE A 9 7.82 13.57 -13.31
N ASP A 10 6.80 13.84 -14.15
CA ASP A 10 5.79 12.81 -14.48
C ASP A 10 5.58 12.77 -16.01
N GLN A 11 6.50 12.06 -16.68
CA GLN A 11 6.58 11.94 -18.14
C GLN A 11 5.86 10.70 -18.68
N ASP A 12 5.11 9.97 -17.85
CA ASP A 12 4.36 8.79 -18.30
C ASP A 12 2.89 9.16 -18.56
N PRO A 13 2.52 9.50 -19.81
CA PRO A 13 1.16 9.87 -20.16
C PRO A 13 0.16 8.72 -19.96
N PHE A 14 0.64 7.48 -19.84
CA PHE A 14 -0.18 6.29 -19.68
C PHE A 14 -0.29 5.83 -18.23
N LYS A 15 0.43 6.45 -17.28
CA LYS A 15 0.41 6.09 -15.86
C LYS A 15 -1.01 6.05 -15.29
N LYS A 16 -1.81 7.09 -15.54
CA LYS A 16 -3.21 7.14 -15.10
C LYS A 16 -4.04 5.99 -15.70
N THR A 17 -3.87 5.73 -16.99
CA THR A 17 -4.57 4.64 -17.70
C THR A 17 -4.15 3.28 -17.17
N ARG A 18 -2.85 3.05 -16.95
CA ARG A 18 -2.30 1.83 -16.36
C ARG A 18 -2.81 1.60 -14.95
N HIS A 19 -2.79 2.63 -14.10
CA HIS A 19 -3.33 2.57 -12.74
C HIS A 19 -4.82 2.23 -12.74
N ALA A 20 -5.61 2.86 -13.63
CA ALA A 20 -7.03 2.53 -13.78
C ALA A 20 -7.27 1.08 -14.25
N ASN A 21 -6.40 0.54 -15.11
CA ASN A 21 -6.45 -0.86 -15.50
C ASN A 21 -6.11 -1.78 -14.32
N TRP A 22 -5.08 -1.46 -13.53
CA TRP A 22 -4.67 -2.24 -12.37
C TRP A 22 -5.70 -2.32 -11.25
N MET A 23 -6.56 -1.31 -11.11
CA MET A 23 -7.70 -1.39 -10.19
C MET A 23 -8.70 -2.49 -10.57
N LYS A 24 -8.76 -2.87 -11.85
CA LYS A 24 -9.63 -3.95 -12.36
C LYS A 24 -8.88 -5.26 -12.56
N ASN A 25 -7.62 -5.17 -12.97
CA ASN A 25 -6.75 -6.29 -13.30
C ASN A 25 -5.39 -6.08 -12.65
N PRO A 26 -5.23 -6.42 -11.36
CA PRO A 26 -3.99 -6.23 -10.62
C PRO A 26 -2.81 -6.93 -11.31
N PRO A 27 -1.62 -6.31 -11.36
CA PRO A 27 -0.44 -6.91 -11.99
C PRO A 27 0.23 -7.97 -11.11
N THR A 28 -0.25 -8.17 -9.88
CA THR A 28 0.23 -9.16 -8.90
C THR A 28 -0.96 -9.87 -8.27
N PRO A 29 -0.84 -11.16 -7.89
CA PRO A 29 -1.91 -11.88 -7.20
C PRO A 29 -2.32 -11.19 -5.90
N LEU A 30 -3.63 -11.11 -5.68
CA LEU A 30 -4.19 -10.61 -4.45
C LEU A 30 -4.64 -11.75 -3.53
N GLY A 31 -4.21 -11.68 -2.27
CA GLY A 31 -4.63 -12.57 -1.19
C GLY A 31 -5.93 -12.14 -0.51
N MET A 32 -6.47 -10.98 -0.87
CA MET A 32 -7.70 -10.38 -0.36
C MET A 32 -8.26 -9.37 -1.38
N GLU A 33 -9.51 -8.93 -1.20
CA GLU A 33 -10.12 -7.94 -2.08
C GLU A 33 -9.44 -6.57 -1.98
N LEU A 34 -9.47 -5.80 -3.08
CA LEU A 34 -8.74 -4.54 -3.18
C LEU A 34 -9.28 -3.48 -2.22
N GLU A 35 -10.61 -3.43 -2.06
CA GLU A 35 -11.30 -2.55 -1.13
C GLU A 35 -10.88 -2.85 0.32
N GLU A 36 -10.78 -4.14 0.69
CA GLU A 36 -10.34 -4.55 2.01
C GLU A 36 -8.87 -4.17 2.27
N LEU A 37 -8.04 -4.23 1.23
CA LEU A 37 -6.64 -3.84 1.29
C LEU A 37 -6.48 -2.32 1.46
N LEU A 38 -7.29 -1.52 0.78
CA LEU A 38 -7.26 -0.05 0.83
C LEU A 38 -7.84 0.54 2.12
N ASN A 39 -8.77 -0.17 2.76
CA ASN A 39 -9.38 0.29 4.00
C ASN A 39 -8.35 0.37 5.15
N PRO A 40 -8.52 1.33 6.08
CA PRO A 40 -7.73 1.40 7.29
C PRO A 40 -7.72 0.07 8.06
N SER A 41 -6.62 -0.24 8.74
CA SER A 41 -6.47 -1.54 9.40
C SER A 41 -7.38 -1.63 10.62
N ASP A 42 -8.27 -2.62 10.67
CA ASP A 42 -9.19 -2.90 11.78
C ASP A 42 -8.53 -3.38 13.09
N ARG A 43 -7.19 -3.31 13.21
CA ARG A 43 -6.46 -3.70 14.43
C ARG A 43 -6.77 -2.70 15.54
N LYS A 44 -7.89 -2.95 16.21
CA LYS A 44 -8.48 -2.25 17.36
C LYS A 44 -8.37 -0.72 17.27
N PRO A 45 -9.39 -0.05 16.72
CA PRO A 45 -9.55 1.36 17.03
C PRO A 45 -9.79 1.42 18.54
N ASP A 46 -8.76 1.79 19.30
CA ASP A 46 -9.07 2.72 20.38
C ASP A 46 -9.79 3.87 19.69
N ARG A 47 -11.11 3.97 19.88
CA ARG A 47 -11.98 4.84 19.09
C ARG A 47 -11.54 6.31 19.19
N ALA A 48 -10.71 6.63 20.17
CA ALA A 48 -10.08 7.93 20.33
C ALA A 48 -9.05 8.27 19.23
N ASN A 49 -8.35 7.27 18.67
CA ASN A 49 -7.23 7.49 17.77
C ASN A 49 -7.37 6.68 16.48
N PRO A 50 -7.72 7.32 15.35
CA PRO A 50 -7.76 6.64 14.06
C PRO A 50 -6.39 6.05 13.67
N PRO A 51 -6.36 4.89 12.99
CA PRO A 51 -5.11 4.28 12.54
C PRO A 51 -4.41 5.18 11.52
N ARG A 52 -3.09 4.98 11.34
CA ARG A 52 -2.32 5.69 10.31
C ARG A 52 -2.76 5.23 8.92
N PRO A 53 -2.75 6.11 7.90
CA PRO A 53 -2.86 5.66 6.51
C PRO A 53 -1.74 4.67 6.18
N GLN A 54 -2.07 3.66 5.37
CA GLN A 54 -1.15 2.55 5.12
C GLN A 54 -0.16 2.92 4.01
N GLY A 55 1.13 2.73 4.27
CA GLY A 55 2.18 2.86 3.27
C GLY A 55 2.25 1.65 2.32
N PRO A 56 3.03 1.75 1.22
CA PRO A 56 3.10 0.73 0.18
C PRO A 56 3.55 -0.64 0.72
N PHE A 57 4.61 -0.67 1.53
CA PHE A 57 5.09 -1.91 2.15
C PHE A 57 4.06 -2.52 3.12
N VAL A 58 3.27 -1.70 3.82
CA VAL A 58 2.23 -2.20 4.74
C VAL A 58 1.13 -2.90 3.95
N LEU A 59 0.71 -2.33 2.83
CA LEU A 59 -0.24 -2.93 1.91
C LEU A 59 0.32 -4.23 1.30
N TYR A 60 1.56 -4.19 0.81
CA TYR A 60 2.26 -5.37 0.31
C TYR A 60 2.27 -6.51 1.33
N ARG A 61 2.68 -6.22 2.57
CA ARG A 61 2.75 -7.23 3.64
C ARG A 61 1.37 -7.77 4.02
N ARG A 62 0.31 -6.93 4.02
CA ARG A 62 -1.07 -7.40 4.25
C ARG A 62 -1.49 -8.38 3.16
N ASN A 63 -1.27 -8.03 1.91
CA ASN A 63 -1.54 -8.89 0.76
C ASN A 63 -0.76 -10.22 0.86
N PHE A 64 0.54 -10.13 1.10
CA PHE A 64 1.43 -11.29 1.26
C PHE A 64 0.98 -12.22 2.39
N ASN A 65 0.65 -11.67 3.57
CA ASN A 65 0.13 -12.45 4.69
C ASN A 65 -1.17 -13.17 4.32
N ALA A 66 -2.07 -12.50 3.59
CA ALA A 66 -3.33 -13.09 3.15
C ALA A 66 -3.11 -14.23 2.14
N LEU A 67 -2.14 -14.09 1.22
CA LEU A 67 -1.70 -15.18 0.34
C LEU A 67 -1.11 -16.35 1.13
N MET A 68 -0.24 -16.09 2.12
CA MET A 68 0.40 -17.14 2.91
C MET A 68 -0.58 -17.95 3.75
N LYS A 69 -1.63 -17.31 4.28
CA LYS A 69 -2.72 -18.00 5.00
C LYS A 69 -3.46 -19.03 4.16
N ARG A 70 -3.42 -18.90 2.82
CA ARG A 70 -4.05 -19.86 1.89
C ARG A 70 -3.14 -21.05 1.61
N THR A 71 -1.88 -21.03 2.06
CA THR A 71 -0.94 -22.13 1.85
C THR A 71 -0.95 -23.09 3.06
N PRO A 72 -0.82 -24.40 2.85
CA PRO A 72 -0.85 -25.39 3.95
C PRO A 72 0.35 -25.30 4.90
N HIS A 73 1.39 -24.54 4.54
CA HIS A 73 2.62 -24.38 5.32
C HIS A 73 2.70 -22.98 5.96
N TYR A 74 1.59 -22.49 6.50
CA TYR A 74 1.53 -21.16 7.12
C TYR A 74 2.62 -21.02 8.20
N ILE A 75 3.58 -20.14 7.92
CA ILE A 75 4.65 -19.74 8.84
C ILE A 75 4.12 -18.73 9.87
N ASN A 76 4.78 -18.62 11.02
CA ASN A 76 4.34 -17.70 12.05
C ASN A 76 4.45 -16.22 11.60
N PHE A 77 3.78 -15.30 12.31
CA PHE A 77 3.70 -13.89 11.92
C PHE A 77 5.06 -13.18 11.84
N ASN A 78 6.02 -13.58 12.68
CA ASN A 78 7.36 -12.99 12.71
C ASN A 78 8.15 -13.39 11.46
N GLU A 79 8.15 -14.67 11.11
CA GLU A 79 8.76 -15.18 9.89
C GLU A 79 8.12 -14.58 8.64
N THR A 80 6.79 -14.41 8.65
CA THR A 80 6.07 -13.81 7.53
C THR A 80 6.48 -12.36 7.28
N SER A 81 6.78 -11.58 8.33
CA SER A 81 7.22 -10.18 8.19
C SER A 81 8.63 -10.07 7.60
N THR A 82 9.55 -10.93 8.03
CA THR A 82 10.91 -11.00 7.47
C THR A 82 10.87 -11.42 6.00
N LEU A 83 10.09 -12.45 5.68
CA LEU A 83 9.92 -12.92 4.30
C LEU A 83 9.25 -11.87 3.41
N ALA A 84 8.21 -11.18 3.91
CA ALA A 84 7.56 -10.09 3.18
C ALA A 84 8.55 -8.96 2.87
N LYS A 85 9.43 -8.59 3.81
CA LYS A 85 10.48 -7.60 3.55
C LYS A 85 11.43 -8.08 2.45
N PHE A 86 11.94 -9.31 2.57
CA PHE A 86 12.82 -9.87 1.56
C PHE A 86 12.18 -9.87 0.16
N ARG A 87 10.90 -10.27 0.08
CA ARG A 87 10.17 -10.28 -1.19
C ARG A 87 9.90 -8.87 -1.74
N TRP A 88 9.58 -7.90 -0.89
CA TRP A 88 9.41 -6.50 -1.28
C TRP A 88 10.69 -5.89 -1.85
N ASP A 89 11.83 -6.13 -1.18
CA ASP A 89 13.12 -5.59 -1.63
C ASP A 89 13.49 -6.13 -3.03
N ASN A 90 13.12 -7.39 -3.32
CA ASN A 90 13.32 -8.07 -4.61
C ASN A 90 12.11 -8.01 -5.56
N ALA A 91 11.06 -7.25 -5.24
CA ALA A 91 9.88 -7.14 -6.07
C ALA A 91 10.17 -6.36 -7.36
N SER A 92 9.46 -6.68 -8.42
CA SER A 92 9.56 -5.96 -9.69
C SER A 92 9.13 -4.49 -9.52
N GLU A 93 9.65 -3.61 -10.36
CA GLU A 93 9.25 -2.19 -10.35
C GLU A 93 7.75 -2.01 -10.61
N VAL A 94 7.14 -2.86 -11.44
CA VAL A 94 5.69 -2.87 -11.68
C VAL A 94 4.91 -3.21 -10.41
N GLU A 95 5.34 -4.21 -9.66
CA GLU A 95 4.69 -4.59 -8.40
C GLU A 95 4.85 -3.50 -7.34
N LYS A 96 6.05 -2.92 -7.21
CA LYS A 96 6.29 -1.78 -6.31
C LYS A 96 5.40 -0.60 -6.71
N GLU A 97 5.35 -0.25 -7.99
CA GLU A 97 4.51 0.84 -8.50
C GLU A 97 3.04 0.61 -8.17
N PHE A 98 2.55 -0.62 -8.35
CA PHE A 98 1.18 -0.97 -7.99
C PHE A 98 0.89 -0.70 -6.51
N PHE A 99 1.76 -1.14 -5.59
CA PHE A 99 1.56 -0.87 -4.15
C PHE A 99 1.77 0.60 -3.76
N HIS A 100 2.60 1.35 -4.50
CA HIS A 100 2.71 2.80 -4.37
C HIS A 100 1.41 3.51 -4.77
N MET A 101 0.84 3.12 -5.92
CA MET A 101 -0.47 3.60 -6.36
C MET A 101 -1.56 3.29 -5.31
N LEU A 102 -1.58 2.07 -4.77
CA LEU A 102 -2.52 1.70 -3.71
C LEU A 102 -2.32 2.51 -2.43
N ALA A 103 -1.08 2.83 -2.06
CA ALA A 103 -0.81 3.66 -0.89
C ALA A 103 -1.37 5.08 -1.06
N ASP A 104 -1.30 5.65 -2.25
CA ASP A 104 -1.90 6.96 -2.52
C ASP A 104 -3.43 6.89 -2.49
N LYS A 105 -4.04 5.82 -3.01
CA LYS A 105 -5.49 5.59 -2.86
C LYS A 105 -5.92 5.34 -1.42
N ALA A 106 -5.15 4.61 -0.63
CA ALA A 106 -5.41 4.40 0.78
C ALA A 106 -5.34 5.73 1.57
N LYS A 107 -4.43 6.64 1.22
CA LYS A 107 -4.37 8.00 1.80
C LYS A 107 -5.61 8.83 1.43
N GLU A 108 -6.05 8.79 0.17
CA GLU A 108 -7.26 9.48 -0.28
C GLU A 108 -8.51 8.99 0.48
N ILE A 109 -8.69 7.67 0.59
CA ILE A 109 -9.78 7.04 1.35
C ILE A 109 -9.69 7.43 2.83
N HIS A 110 -8.50 7.34 3.42
CA HIS A 110 -8.26 7.69 4.82
C HIS A 110 -8.58 9.16 5.12
N ALA A 111 -8.20 10.09 4.24
CA ALA A 111 -8.52 11.51 4.37
C ALA A 111 -10.04 11.77 4.32
N GLY A 112 -10.78 11.00 3.51
CA GLY A 112 -12.25 11.05 3.51
C GLY A 112 -12.89 10.51 4.79
N LEU A 113 -12.34 9.41 5.34
CA LEU A 113 -12.83 8.80 6.58
C LEU A 113 -12.46 9.60 7.84
N TYR A 114 -11.30 10.25 7.83
CA TYR A 114 -10.75 10.97 8.98
C TYR A 114 -10.25 12.37 8.56
N PRO A 115 -11.16 13.31 8.20
CA PRO A 115 -10.79 14.62 7.68
C PRO A 115 -9.97 15.48 8.65
N ASN A 116 -10.08 15.23 9.96
CA ASN A 116 -9.35 15.93 11.01
C ASN A 116 -8.12 15.15 11.50
N TYR A 117 -7.70 14.10 10.78
CA TYR A 117 -6.55 13.30 11.18
C TYR A 117 -5.26 14.12 11.21
N LYS A 118 -4.55 14.06 12.33
CA LYS A 118 -3.19 14.55 12.46
C LYS A 118 -2.34 13.48 13.10
N TYR A 119 -1.21 13.14 12.46
CA TYR A 119 -0.29 12.16 12.99
C TYR A 119 0.33 12.66 14.31
N GLN A 120 0.12 11.89 15.39
CA GLN A 120 0.67 12.16 16.72
C GLN A 120 1.39 10.90 17.23
N PRO A 121 2.72 10.80 17.10
CA PRO A 121 3.46 9.69 17.70
C PRO A 121 3.44 9.81 19.23
N THR A 122 3.04 8.75 19.92
CA THR A 122 3.28 8.60 21.36
C THR A 122 4.76 8.29 21.59
N LYS A 123 5.34 8.90 22.63
CA LYS A 123 6.72 8.63 23.06
C LYS A 123 6.83 7.29 23.77
#